data_AF-A0A5K1JGN6-F1
#
_entry.id   AF-A0A5K1JGN6-F1
#
_cell.length_a   1.000
_cell.length_b   1.000
_cell.length_c   1.000
_cell.angle_alpha   90.00
_cell.angle_beta   90.00
_cell.angle_gamma   90.00
#
_symmetry.space_group_name_H-M   'P 1'
#
loop_
_entity.id
_entity.type
_entity.pdbx_description
1 polymer ?
#
loop_
_entity_poly.entity_id
_entity_poly.type
_entity_poly.pdbx_seq_one_letter_code
_entity_poly.pdbx_strand_id
1 'polypeptide(L)'
;MFVAIIILLDAIIYLPFLKAYDKLLCDQEAERAAELGLESDGAATIAASTSAPAVEQTAVAVEPTAAAADSKPVADQPEPAADASAKKDVDGLKVLVLCAGAGTSAMLANAIKEGAAQTGENIASSAGAYGQHTAIMDQYDVIVLAPQVRSYYNDMKADTDRLGIKLLAPRGKEYIDLTRDPAGAIKWLRENLD
;
A
#
# COMPACT_ATOMS: atom_id res chain seq x y z
N MET A 1 26.99 -12.75 -27.91
CA MET A 1 27.06 -11.35 -28.38
C MET A 1 25.68 -10.69 -28.39
N PHE A 2 24.67 -11.23 -29.10
CA PHE A 2 23.33 -10.64 -29.18
C PHE A 2 22.64 -10.46 -27.82
N VAL A 3 22.76 -11.45 -26.91
CA VAL A 3 22.21 -11.37 -25.54
C VAL A 3 22.82 -10.22 -24.73
N ALA A 4 24.14 -10.03 -24.81
CA ALA A 4 24.83 -8.94 -24.11
C ALA A 4 24.38 -7.56 -24.65
N ILE A 5 24.10 -7.46 -25.95
CA ILE A 5 23.57 -6.23 -26.58
C ILE A 5 22.15 -5.94 -26.10
N ILE A 6 21.28 -6.96 -25.99
CA ILE A 6 19.91 -6.80 -25.48
C ILE A 6 19.94 -6.34 -24.01
N ILE A 7 20.79 -6.96 -23.17
CA ILE A 7 20.93 -6.56 -21.76
C ILE A 7 21.45 -5.10 -21.66
N LEU A 8 22.39 -4.69 -22.51
CA LEU A 8 22.89 -3.32 -22.53
C LEU A 8 21.81 -2.32 -22.96
N LEU A 9 21.02 -2.67 -23.98
CA LEU A 9 19.90 -1.85 -24.46
C LEU A 9 18.84 -1.70 -23.38
N ASP A 10 18.47 -2.80 -22.72
CA ASP A 10 17.53 -2.80 -21.61
C ASP A 10 18.05 -1.91 -20.47
N ALA A 11 19.33 -2.03 -20.08
CA ALA A 11 19.91 -1.18 -19.04
C ALA A 11 19.82 0.31 -19.40
N ILE A 12 20.08 0.69 -20.66
CA ILE A 12 19.98 2.08 -21.13
C ILE A 12 18.53 2.59 -21.10
N ILE A 13 17.56 1.75 -21.44
CA ILE A 13 16.14 2.12 -21.46
C ILE A 13 15.57 2.19 -20.04
N TYR A 14 15.90 1.23 -19.17
CA TYR A 14 15.31 1.11 -17.85
C TYR A 14 16.00 1.97 -16.78
N LEU A 15 17.33 2.18 -16.81
CA LEU A 15 18.02 3.02 -15.82
C LEU A 15 17.43 4.42 -15.62
N PRO A 16 17.03 5.19 -16.67
CA PRO A 16 16.42 6.49 -16.45
C PRO A 16 15.05 6.41 -15.77
N PHE A 17 14.26 5.36 -16.07
CA PHE A 17 12.97 5.14 -15.42
C PHE A 17 13.15 4.76 -13.94
N LEU A 18 14.06 3.83 -13.63
CA LEU A 18 14.37 3.45 -12.25
C LEU A 18 14.85 4.66 -11.44
N LYS A 19 15.71 5.51 -12.01
CA LYS A 19 16.17 6.75 -11.35
C LYS A 19 15.03 7.73 -11.04
N ALA A 20 14.09 7.92 -11.97
CA ALA A 20 12.95 8.80 -11.74
C ALA A 20 12.01 8.25 -10.65
N TYR A 21 11.79 6.94 -10.66
CA TYR A 21 10.99 6.26 -9.65
C TYR A 21 11.63 6.33 -8.25
N ASP A 22 12.93 6.06 -8.16
CA ASP A 22 13.72 6.14 -6.92
C ASP A 22 13.65 7.54 -6.30
N LYS A 23 13.76 8.59 -7.14
CA LYS A 23 13.59 9.98 -6.70
C LYS A 23 12.19 10.24 -6.11
N LEU A 24 11.13 9.77 -6.77
CA LEU A 24 9.76 9.95 -6.29
C LEU A 24 9.56 9.31 -4.91
N LEU A 25 10.13 8.11 -4.71
CA LEU A 25 10.07 7.40 -3.43
C LEU A 25 10.85 8.14 -2.34
N CYS A 26 12.04 8.64 -2.66
CA CYS A 26 12.84 9.45 -1.73
C CYS A 26 12.12 10.75 -1.33
N ASP A 27 11.46 11.42 -2.27
CA ASP A 27 10.68 12.63 -1.98
C ASP A 27 9.51 12.28 -1.03
N GLN A 28 8.81 11.17 -1.26
CA GLN A 28 7.75 10.66 -0.38
C GLN A 28 8.27 10.27 1.02
N GLU A 29 9.42 9.62 1.11
CA GLU A 29 10.06 9.28 2.38
C GLU A 29 10.51 10.53 3.14
N ALA A 30 11.03 11.54 2.45
CA ALA A 30 11.43 12.81 3.05
C ALA A 30 10.23 13.58 3.61
N GLU A 31 9.12 13.65 2.87
CA GLU A 31 7.86 14.22 3.36
C GLU A 31 7.34 13.45 4.58
N ARG A 32 7.34 12.12 4.53
CA ARG A 32 6.92 11.27 5.66
C ARG A 32 7.82 11.45 6.89
N ALA A 33 9.13 11.58 6.71
CA ALA A 33 10.08 11.83 7.78
C ALA A 33 9.88 13.23 8.40
N ALA A 34 9.52 14.24 7.60
CA ALA A 34 9.21 15.57 8.10
C ALA A 34 7.91 15.59 8.93
N GLU A 35 6.87 14.87 8.50
CA GLU A 35 5.64 14.71 9.27
C GLU A 35 5.90 14.02 10.61
N LEU A 36 6.65 12.91 10.62
CA LEU A 36 7.01 12.19 11.85
C LEU A 36 7.95 12.99 12.77
N GLY A 37 8.83 13.81 12.20
CA GLY A 37 9.74 14.69 12.95
C GLY A 37 9.01 15.84 13.67
N LEU A 38 7.86 16.27 13.15
CA LEU A 38 6.99 17.26 13.81
C LEU A 38 6.16 16.63 14.94
N GLU A 39 5.90 15.32 14.90
CA GLU A 39 5.23 14.57 15.98
C GLU A 39 6.18 14.23 17.15
N SER A 40 7.50 14.20 16.91
CA SER A 40 8.50 13.78 17.91
C SER A 40 8.94 14.87 18.90
N ASP A 41 8.62 16.15 18.69
CA ASP A 41 9.08 17.24 19.57
C ASP A 41 8.36 17.25 20.94
N GLY A 42 7.38 16.35 21.15
CA GLY A 42 6.72 16.08 22.43
C GLY A 42 7.31 14.94 23.26
N ALA A 43 8.29 14.17 22.74
CA ALA A 43 8.79 12.95 23.38
C ALA A 43 10.30 12.96 23.70
N ALA A 44 10.96 14.12 23.57
CA ALA A 44 12.40 14.27 23.78
C ALA A 44 12.83 14.53 25.24
N THR A 45 12.14 13.93 26.23
CA THR A 45 12.72 13.80 27.57
C THR A 45 12.53 12.38 28.10
N ILE A 46 13.64 11.82 28.58
CA ILE A 46 13.82 10.59 29.35
C ILE A 46 14.43 9.41 28.54
N ALA A 47 15.55 8.95 29.10
CA ALA A 47 16.27 7.69 28.84
C ALA A 47 17.45 7.73 27.85
N ALA A 48 18.31 8.73 28.00
CA ALA A 48 19.76 8.54 27.87
C ALA A 48 20.31 7.87 29.14
N SER A 49 20.68 6.58 29.06
CA SER A 49 21.80 5.93 29.79
C SER A 49 21.57 4.42 29.92
N THR A 50 22.37 3.58 29.25
CA THR A 50 23.45 2.79 29.87
C THR A 50 24.13 1.86 28.86
N SER A 51 25.37 2.24 28.53
CA SER A 51 26.57 1.42 28.29
C SER A 51 26.48 -0.10 28.13
N ALA A 52 27.03 -0.57 27.00
CA ALA A 52 27.62 -1.89 26.77
C ALA A 52 28.74 -2.25 27.79
N PRO A 53 29.18 -3.52 27.87
CA PRO A 53 30.40 -3.86 27.13
C PRO A 53 30.47 -5.29 26.54
N ALA A 54 31.42 -5.44 25.62
CA ALA A 54 31.88 -6.65 24.94
C ALA A 54 32.84 -7.50 25.79
N VAL A 55 32.98 -8.79 25.45
CA VAL A 55 34.22 -9.60 25.59
C VAL A 55 34.29 -10.68 24.49
N GLU A 56 35.52 -11.08 24.19
CA GLU A 56 36.12 -11.56 22.94
C GLU A 56 36.45 -13.07 22.96
N GLN A 57 36.50 -13.70 21.77
CA GLN A 57 37.31 -14.88 21.33
C GLN A 57 37.12 -16.26 22.02
N THR A 58 37.33 -17.44 21.42
CA THR A 58 38.29 -17.88 20.38
C THR A 58 37.78 -19.10 19.59
N ALA A 59 38.30 -19.28 18.37
CA ALA A 59 38.01 -20.30 17.36
C ALA A 59 38.53 -21.73 17.65
N VAL A 60 37.90 -22.75 17.03
CA VAL A 60 38.58 -23.83 16.25
C VAL A 60 37.61 -24.36 15.18
N ALA A 61 38.11 -24.50 13.95
CA ALA A 61 37.41 -25.02 12.77
C ALA A 61 37.43 -26.55 12.67
N VAL A 62 36.33 -27.16 12.19
CA VAL A 62 36.29 -28.47 11.51
C VAL A 62 35.12 -28.48 10.50
N GLU A 63 35.42 -28.61 9.21
CA GLU A 63 34.50 -29.07 8.14
C GLU A 63 34.68 -30.60 7.97
N PRO A 64 33.67 -31.42 7.57
CA PRO A 64 32.95 -31.26 6.30
C PRO A 64 31.43 -31.59 6.27
N THR A 65 30.73 -30.80 5.44
CA THR A 65 29.68 -31.15 4.44
C THR A 65 28.44 -31.99 4.81
N ALA A 66 27.28 -31.37 4.49
CA ALA A 66 25.96 -31.87 4.07
C ALA A 66 24.83 -32.07 5.11
N ALA A 67 24.22 -30.92 5.46
CA ALA A 67 22.77 -30.59 5.49
C ALA A 67 21.77 -31.45 6.31
N ALA A 68 21.54 -31.04 7.56
CA ALA A 68 20.35 -31.27 8.41
C ALA A 68 19.14 -30.44 7.90
N ALA A 69 17.88 -30.90 7.88
CA ALA A 69 16.94 -31.31 8.95
C ALA A 69 16.41 -30.17 9.86
N ASP A 70 15.10 -29.88 9.70
CA ASP A 70 14.05 -29.55 10.68
C ASP A 70 14.28 -28.51 11.82
N SER A 71 13.56 -27.37 11.79
CA SER A 71 12.67 -26.87 12.88
C SER A 71 12.22 -25.40 12.72
N LYS A 72 10.95 -25.18 13.11
CA LYS A 72 10.08 -23.98 13.28
C LYS A 72 10.64 -22.91 14.27
N PRO A 73 9.96 -21.77 14.58
CA PRO A 73 9.44 -20.62 13.81
C PRO A 73 10.13 -19.25 14.17
N VAL A 74 9.64 -18.14 13.59
CA VAL A 74 9.60 -16.72 14.08
C VAL A 74 10.25 -15.68 13.16
N ALA A 75 9.41 -14.67 12.83
CA ALA A 75 9.62 -13.25 12.51
C ALA A 75 10.96 -12.79 11.92
N ASP A 76 10.88 -12.15 10.75
CA ASP A 76 11.25 -10.74 10.52
C ASP A 76 11.12 -10.50 9.01
N GLN A 77 9.99 -9.97 8.51
CA GLN A 77 9.96 -9.31 7.21
C GLN A 77 8.97 -8.15 7.18
N PRO A 78 9.37 -6.98 6.65
CA PRO A 78 8.69 -5.71 6.88
C PRO A 78 7.48 -5.50 5.98
N GLU A 79 6.48 -4.86 6.56
CA GLU A 79 5.20 -4.44 6.01
C GLU A 79 5.37 -3.64 4.70
N PRO A 80 4.61 -3.92 3.62
CA PRO A 80 4.49 -2.99 2.52
C PRO A 80 3.66 -1.80 3.02
N ALA A 81 4.30 -0.64 3.05
CA ALA A 81 3.75 0.62 3.52
C ALA A 81 2.32 0.84 3.01
N ALA A 82 1.40 0.84 3.98
CA ALA A 82 0.21 1.66 3.93
C ALA A 82 0.59 3.07 3.44
N ASP A 83 -0.05 3.49 2.37
CA ASP A 83 -0.29 4.91 2.14
C ASP A 83 -1.23 5.35 3.27
N ALA A 84 -0.64 5.63 4.43
CA ALA A 84 -1.28 6.33 5.52
C ALA A 84 -1.44 7.80 5.10
N SER A 85 -2.21 8.04 4.04
CA SER A 85 -2.84 9.32 3.80
C SER A 85 -3.86 9.51 4.93
N ALA A 86 -3.37 10.14 5.99
CA ALA A 86 -4.10 10.80 7.05
C ALA A 86 -4.94 9.89 7.99
N LYS A 87 -4.42 9.72 9.22
CA LYS A 87 -5.24 10.04 10.39
C LYS A 87 -5.60 11.53 10.34
N LYS A 88 -6.48 11.90 9.44
CA LYS A 88 -7.50 12.87 9.81
C LYS A 88 -8.66 11.99 10.22
N ASP A 89 -9.22 12.25 11.39
CA ASP A 89 -10.65 12.12 11.58
C ASP A 89 -11.30 12.88 10.42
N VAL A 90 -11.41 12.22 9.27
CA VAL A 90 -12.36 12.59 8.25
C VAL A 90 -13.67 12.10 8.83
N ASP A 91 -14.49 13.04 9.32
CA ASP A 91 -15.94 12.87 9.52
C ASP A 91 -16.63 12.61 8.15
N GLY A 92 -16.07 11.71 7.35
CA GLY A 92 -16.29 11.57 5.93
C GLY A 92 -16.03 10.13 5.48
N LEU A 93 -16.60 9.80 4.33
CA LEU A 93 -16.64 8.42 3.83
C LEU A 93 -15.23 7.93 3.47
N LYS A 94 -14.86 6.76 3.99
CA LYS A 94 -13.56 6.13 3.69
C LYS A 94 -13.72 5.00 2.67
N VAL A 95 -13.03 5.12 1.55
CA VAL A 95 -13.10 4.20 0.41
C VAL A 95 -11.77 3.49 0.19
N LEU A 96 -11.78 2.16 0.17
CA LEU A 96 -10.60 1.35 -0.16
C LEU A 96 -10.77 0.68 -1.51
N VAL A 97 -9.87 0.98 -2.45
CA VAL A 97 -9.85 0.34 -3.78
C VAL A 97 -8.83 -0.81 -3.78
N LEU A 98 -9.29 -2.02 -4.04
CA LEU A 98 -8.45 -3.22 -4.04
C LEU A 98 -8.22 -3.76 -5.45
N CYS A 99 -6.96 -4.01 -5.79
CA CYS A 99 -6.56 -4.69 -7.02
C CYS A 99 -5.56 -5.83 -6.73
N ALA A 100 -5.09 -6.56 -7.75
CA ALA A 100 -4.06 -7.60 -7.59
C ALA A 100 -2.72 -7.03 -7.07
N GLY A 101 -2.50 -5.72 -7.24
CA GLY A 101 -1.42 -4.93 -6.65
C GLY A 101 -1.81 -3.45 -6.63
N ALA A 102 -0.98 -2.58 -6.05
CA ALA A 102 -1.35 -1.18 -5.78
C ALA A 102 -1.56 -0.28 -7.03
N GLY A 103 -1.02 -0.66 -8.20
CA GLY A 103 -0.96 0.21 -9.38
C GLY A 103 -2.33 0.62 -9.96
N THR A 104 -3.13 -0.34 -10.41
CA THR A 104 -4.43 -0.03 -11.05
C THR A 104 -5.46 0.51 -10.04
N SER A 105 -5.37 0.08 -8.78
CA SER A 105 -6.19 0.62 -7.68
C SER A 105 -5.90 2.08 -7.38
N ALA A 106 -4.63 2.52 -7.50
CA ALA A 106 -4.25 3.92 -7.28
C ALA A 106 -4.91 4.87 -8.28
N MET A 107 -5.12 4.45 -9.53
CA MET A 107 -5.78 5.29 -10.55
C MET A 107 -7.20 5.68 -10.13
N LEU A 108 -7.99 4.73 -9.62
CA LEU A 108 -9.36 5.01 -9.21
C LEU A 108 -9.40 5.74 -7.87
N ALA A 109 -8.54 5.37 -6.91
CA ALA A 109 -8.44 6.10 -5.65
C ALA A 109 -8.10 7.58 -5.90
N ASN A 110 -7.11 7.87 -6.76
CA ASN A 110 -6.77 9.24 -7.12
C ASN A 110 -7.93 9.98 -7.80
N ALA A 111 -8.64 9.33 -8.73
CA ALA A 111 -9.82 9.93 -9.36
C ALA A 111 -10.93 10.24 -8.35
N ILE A 112 -11.17 9.38 -7.35
CA ILE A 112 -12.12 9.63 -6.27
C ILE A 112 -11.64 10.81 -5.42
N LYS A 113 -10.36 10.87 -5.04
CA LYS A 113 -9.79 11.98 -4.25
C LYS A 113 -9.92 13.32 -4.99
N GLU A 114 -9.64 13.35 -6.29
CA GLU A 114 -9.81 14.53 -7.14
C GLU A 114 -11.28 14.92 -7.29
N GLY A 115 -12.17 13.95 -7.51
CA GLY A 115 -13.60 14.18 -7.63
C GLY A 115 -14.21 14.72 -6.34
N ALA A 116 -13.77 14.21 -5.19
CA ALA A 116 -14.17 14.68 -3.87
C ALA A 116 -13.76 16.14 -3.65
N ALA A 117 -12.52 16.49 -4.03
CA ALA A 117 -12.04 17.87 -3.98
C ALA A 117 -12.82 18.83 -4.90
N GLN A 118 -13.25 18.37 -6.08
CA GLN A 118 -14.03 19.17 -7.04
C GLN A 118 -15.48 19.38 -6.60
N THR A 119 -16.09 18.35 -5.99
CA THR A 119 -17.48 18.37 -5.53
C THR A 119 -17.65 18.94 -4.12
N GLY A 120 -16.54 19.11 -3.38
CA GLY A 120 -16.54 19.58 -2.00
C GLY A 120 -16.98 18.50 -1.00
N GLU A 121 -16.87 17.23 -1.37
CA GLU A 121 -17.27 16.10 -0.54
C GLU A 121 -16.12 15.63 0.34
N ASN A 122 -16.42 15.31 1.60
CA ASN A 122 -15.45 14.71 2.51
C ASN A 122 -15.37 13.20 2.26
N ILE A 123 -14.62 12.81 1.23
CA ILE A 123 -14.36 11.40 0.90
C ILE A 123 -12.85 11.18 0.90
N ALA A 124 -12.40 10.27 1.76
CA ALA A 124 -11.03 9.78 1.75
C ALA A 124 -10.96 8.49 0.93
N SER A 125 -9.97 8.37 0.05
CA SER A 125 -9.76 7.15 -0.73
C SER A 125 -8.33 6.68 -0.64
N SER A 126 -8.17 5.36 -0.56
CA SER A 126 -6.88 4.67 -0.50
C SER A 126 -6.86 3.52 -1.49
N ALA A 127 -5.67 3.17 -1.96
CA ALA A 127 -5.46 2.01 -2.82
C ALA A 127 -4.75 0.90 -2.05
N GLY A 128 -5.09 -0.35 -2.34
CA GLY A 128 -4.52 -1.51 -1.68
C GLY A 128 -4.41 -2.73 -2.59
N ALA A 129 -3.56 -3.67 -2.17
CA ALA A 129 -3.47 -4.98 -2.79
C ALA A 129 -4.41 -5.97 -2.09
N TYR A 130 -5.12 -6.77 -2.89
CA TYR A 130 -5.89 -7.89 -2.40
C TYR A 130 -4.96 -8.86 -1.65
N GLY A 131 -5.37 -9.28 -0.45
CA GLY A 131 -4.56 -10.08 0.48
C GLY A 131 -3.93 -9.30 1.63
N GLN A 132 -3.67 -8.00 1.49
CA GLN A 132 -3.17 -7.14 2.60
C GLN A 132 -4.28 -6.32 3.27
N HIS A 133 -5.46 -6.31 2.67
CA HIS A 133 -6.65 -5.59 3.13
C HIS A 133 -7.22 -6.04 4.49
N THR A 134 -7.04 -7.30 4.90
CA THR A 134 -7.74 -7.85 6.08
C THR A 134 -7.43 -7.14 7.39
N ALA A 135 -6.24 -6.54 7.51
CA ALA A 135 -5.81 -5.82 8.73
C ALA A 135 -6.27 -4.35 8.77
N ILE A 136 -6.71 -3.80 7.64
CA ILE A 136 -7.08 -2.37 7.50
C ILE A 136 -8.55 -2.17 7.10
N MET A 137 -9.25 -3.24 6.73
CA MET A 137 -10.63 -3.19 6.23
C MET A 137 -11.61 -2.54 7.18
N ASP A 138 -11.47 -2.77 8.48
CA ASP A 138 -12.32 -2.22 9.54
C ASP A 138 -12.25 -0.70 9.66
N GLN A 139 -11.26 -0.07 9.01
CA GLN A 139 -11.10 1.38 8.98
C GLN A 139 -11.86 2.04 7.83
N TYR A 140 -12.46 1.28 6.92
CA TYR A 140 -13.13 1.78 5.71
C TYR A 140 -14.62 1.43 5.69
N ASP A 141 -15.43 2.34 5.15
CA ASP A 141 -16.88 2.16 5.02
C ASP A 141 -17.26 1.43 3.72
N VAL A 142 -16.44 1.61 2.69
CA VAL A 142 -16.69 1.11 1.33
C VAL A 142 -15.44 0.50 0.75
N ILE A 143 -15.60 -0.68 0.15
CA ILE A 143 -14.53 -1.35 -0.58
C ILE A 143 -14.93 -1.48 -2.04
N VAL A 144 -14.06 -1.02 -2.93
CA VAL A 144 -14.21 -1.16 -4.38
C VAL A 144 -13.23 -2.20 -4.89
N LEU A 145 -13.75 -3.30 -5.42
CA LEU A 145 -12.96 -4.40 -5.96
C LEU A 145 -12.71 -4.20 -7.45
N ALA A 146 -11.44 -4.09 -7.84
CA ALA A 146 -11.06 -3.90 -9.22
C ALA A 146 -11.42 -5.14 -10.09
N PRO A 147 -11.67 -4.96 -11.40
CA PRO A 147 -12.12 -6.03 -12.29
C PRO A 147 -11.22 -7.27 -12.31
N GLN A 148 -9.91 -7.10 -12.08
CA GLN A 148 -8.92 -8.18 -12.09
C GLN A 148 -9.10 -9.19 -10.95
N VAL A 149 -9.55 -8.73 -9.79
CA VAL A 149 -9.70 -9.52 -8.56
C VAL A 149 -11.15 -9.89 -8.28
N ARG A 150 -12.03 -9.73 -9.28
CA ARG A 150 -13.48 -9.99 -9.16
C ARG A 150 -13.81 -11.45 -8.83
N SER A 151 -12.94 -12.41 -9.14
CA SER A 151 -13.11 -13.81 -8.75
C SER A 151 -13.26 -13.98 -7.24
N TYR A 152 -12.65 -13.08 -6.45
CA TYR A 152 -12.68 -13.08 -5.00
C TYR A 152 -13.89 -12.33 -4.41
N TYR A 153 -14.86 -11.95 -5.24
CA TYR A 153 -16.03 -11.17 -4.81
C TYR A 153 -16.83 -11.87 -3.71
N ASN A 154 -17.06 -13.19 -3.83
CA ASN A 154 -17.86 -13.92 -2.86
C ASN A 154 -17.20 -13.96 -1.47
N ASP A 155 -15.90 -14.21 -1.44
CA ASP A 155 -15.12 -14.22 -0.19
C ASP A 155 -15.12 -12.81 0.41
N MET A 156 -14.91 -11.79 -0.43
CA MET A 156 -14.97 -10.40 0.01
C MET A 156 -16.33 -10.00 0.54
N LYS A 157 -17.40 -10.50 -0.07
CA LYS A 157 -18.75 -10.21 0.36
C LYS A 157 -19.00 -10.75 1.77
N ALA A 158 -18.54 -11.96 2.07
CA ALA A 158 -18.70 -12.54 3.41
C ALA A 158 -17.97 -11.72 4.49
N ASP A 159 -16.75 -11.26 4.21
CA ASP A 159 -15.97 -10.47 5.15
C ASP A 159 -16.49 -9.03 5.31
N THR A 160 -16.93 -8.40 4.21
CA THR A 160 -17.53 -7.06 4.24
C THR A 160 -18.90 -7.06 4.91
N ASP A 161 -19.77 -8.03 4.62
CA ASP A 161 -21.08 -8.19 5.26
C ASP A 161 -20.92 -8.36 6.79
N ARG A 162 -19.89 -9.09 7.24
CA ARG A 162 -19.58 -9.29 8.67
C ARG A 162 -19.20 -7.99 9.38
N LEU A 163 -18.54 -7.08 8.68
CA LEU A 163 -18.10 -5.78 9.20
C LEU A 163 -19.10 -4.65 8.91
N GLY A 164 -20.17 -4.93 8.16
CA GLY A 164 -21.15 -3.92 7.73
C GLY A 164 -20.62 -2.98 6.64
N ILE A 165 -19.57 -3.38 5.93
CA ILE A 165 -18.90 -2.58 4.89
C ILE A 165 -19.59 -2.82 3.54
N LYS A 166 -19.75 -1.77 2.73
CA LYS A 166 -20.33 -1.91 1.38
C LYS A 166 -19.26 -2.38 0.38
N LEU A 167 -19.54 -3.50 -0.31
CA LEU A 167 -18.68 -4.01 -1.37
C LEU A 167 -19.21 -3.65 -2.75
N LEU A 168 -18.42 -2.89 -3.52
CA LEU A 168 -18.71 -2.51 -4.89
C LEU A 168 -17.73 -3.20 -5.85
N ALA A 169 -18.22 -3.68 -6.99
CA ALA A 169 -17.39 -4.36 -7.99
C ALA A 169 -17.76 -3.89 -9.40
N PRO A 170 -17.20 -2.75 -9.86
CA PRO A 170 -17.43 -2.25 -11.21
C PRO A 170 -16.91 -3.22 -12.27
N ARG A 171 -17.48 -3.14 -13.48
CA ARG A 171 -16.99 -3.93 -14.64
C ARG A 171 -15.76 -3.28 -15.27
N GLY A 172 -15.05 -4.02 -16.13
CA GLY A 172 -13.82 -3.55 -16.78
C GLY A 172 -13.94 -2.19 -17.46
N LYS A 173 -14.95 -2.01 -18.33
CA LYS A 173 -15.18 -0.73 -19.01
C LYS A 173 -15.55 0.39 -18.03
N GLU A 174 -16.49 0.11 -17.14
CA GLU A 174 -16.99 1.03 -16.12
C GLU A 174 -15.86 1.53 -15.22
N TYR A 175 -14.98 0.64 -14.75
CA TYR A 175 -13.81 1.02 -13.94
C TYR A 175 -12.92 2.04 -14.66
N ILE A 176 -12.61 1.81 -15.93
CA ILE A 176 -11.77 2.72 -16.71
C ILE A 176 -12.46 4.07 -16.95
N ASP A 177 -13.77 4.06 -17.20
CA ASP A 177 -14.54 5.29 -17.36
C ASP A 177 -14.49 6.12 -16.06
N LEU A 178 -14.66 5.49 -14.89
CA LEU A 178 -14.57 6.14 -13.57
C LEU A 178 -13.17 6.69 -13.28
N THR A 179 -12.09 6.03 -13.72
CA THR A 179 -10.73 6.55 -13.55
C THR A 179 -10.43 7.80 -14.39
N ARG A 180 -11.22 8.05 -15.44
CA ARG A 180 -11.04 9.17 -16.37
C ARG A 180 -11.99 10.34 -16.09
N ASP A 181 -13.05 10.09 -15.34
CA ASP A 181 -14.05 11.08 -14.96
C ASP A 181 -14.19 11.16 -13.42
N PRO A 182 -13.39 12.01 -12.76
CA PRO A 182 -13.42 12.18 -11.31
C PRO A 182 -14.80 12.53 -10.73
N ALA A 183 -15.56 13.40 -11.41
CA ALA A 183 -16.90 13.78 -10.97
C ALA A 183 -17.89 12.60 -11.14
N GLY A 184 -17.76 11.86 -12.25
CA GLY A 184 -18.50 10.63 -12.49
C GLY A 184 -18.22 9.55 -11.43
N ALA A 185 -16.97 9.45 -10.95
CA ALA A 185 -16.59 8.50 -9.89
C ALA A 185 -17.34 8.76 -8.57
N ILE A 186 -17.43 10.02 -8.15
CA ILE A 186 -18.17 10.39 -6.93
C ILE A 186 -19.67 10.16 -7.09
N LYS A 187 -20.23 10.54 -8.24
CA LYS A 187 -21.64 10.31 -8.54
C LYS A 187 -21.99 8.81 -8.48
N TRP A 188 -21.18 7.98 -9.13
CA TRP A 188 -21.34 6.53 -9.11
C TRP A 188 -21.24 5.97 -7.69
N LEU A 189 -20.30 6.48 -6.89
CA LEU A 189 -20.15 6.05 -5.50
C LEU A 189 -21.42 6.36 -4.69
N ARG A 190 -22.00 7.55 -4.83
CA ARG A 190 -23.28 7.91 -4.20
C ARG A 190 -24.43 7.00 -4.62
N GLU A 191 -24.60 6.79 -5.93
CA GLU A 191 -25.68 5.94 -6.48
C GLU A 191 -25.63 4.50 -6.00
N ASN A 192 -24.46 4.00 -5.57
CA ASN A 192 -24.29 2.64 -5.04
C ASN A 192 -24.29 2.57 -3.50
N LEU A 193 -24.28 3.71 -2.82
CA LEU A 193 -24.29 3.80 -1.36
C LEU A 193 -25.67 4.16 -0.80
N ASP A 194 -26.45 4.95 -1.53
CA ASP A 194 -27.89 5.14 -1.31
C ASP A 194 -28.67 3.81 -1.37
#